data_AF-A0A8T2TGL0-F1
#
_entry.id   AF-A0A8T2TGL0-F1
#
_cell.length_a   1.000
_cell.length_b   1.000
_cell.length_c   1.000
_cell.angle_alpha   90.00
_cell.angle_beta   90.00
_cell.angle_gamma   90.00
#
_symmetry.space_group_name_H-M   'P 1'
#
loop_
_entity.id
_entity.type
_entity.pdbx_description
1 polymer ?
#
loop_
_entity_poly.entity_id
_entity_poly.type
_entity_poly.pdbx_seq_one_letter_code
_entity_poly.pdbx_strand_id
1 'polypeptide(L)'
;MRDRVSIFVPSEAESVLGPVVCFERLHCVKDNQFGHFGPDEARRRSIMAMSISEADIFEDTTDELASMSTDDLIRASRLLDQELRVLKEETTRLSLELDAVREKTKENQEKIKLNKQLPYLVGNVVEILDVSPEDEAEEDGANVDLDSQRKGKCVVLKTSTRQTIFLPVVGLVDPNTLKPGDLVGVNKDSYLILDTLPSEYDSRVKAMEVDEKPTEDYGDIGGLDKQIQELEEAIVLPMTHKERFQSLGIRPPKGVLLYGPPGTGKTLMARACAAQTDATYLKLAGPQLVQMFIGDGAKLVRDAFQLAKEKAPCIIFIDEVDAIGTKRFDSEVSGDREVQRTMLELLNQLDGFSSDDRIRVIAATNRADILDPALMRSGRLDRKIEFPHPTEEARARILQIHSRKMNVRQDVNFEELARSTDDFNGAQLKAVCVEAGMLALRRDANEVTHEDFNEGIIQVQAKKKASLNYYA
;
A
#
# COMPACT_ATOMS: atom_id res chain seq x y z
N MET A 1 20.87 39.95 -17.28
CA MET A 1 21.63 39.78 -18.54
C MET A 1 22.54 38.58 -18.38
N ARG A 2 22.24 37.52 -19.14
CA ARG A 2 23.12 36.44 -19.62
C ARG A 2 23.62 35.36 -18.66
N ASP A 3 22.91 34.23 -18.81
CA ASP A 3 23.29 32.83 -18.69
C ASP A 3 24.71 32.47 -19.13
N ARG A 4 25.28 31.46 -18.46
CA ARG A 4 26.44 30.69 -18.93
C ARG A 4 25.99 29.26 -19.27
N VAL A 5 25.84 28.99 -20.55
CA VAL A 5 25.92 27.65 -21.15
C VAL A 5 27.15 27.67 -22.06
N SER A 6 28.14 26.84 -21.74
CA SER A 6 29.37 26.65 -22.53
C SER A 6 29.32 25.32 -23.27
N ILE A 7 29.15 25.44 -24.58
CA ILE A 7 29.29 24.39 -25.59
C ILE A 7 30.78 24.31 -25.95
N PHE A 8 31.37 23.10 -25.98
CA PHE A 8 32.64 22.86 -26.65
C PHE A 8 32.68 21.44 -27.22
N VAL A 9 32.94 21.37 -28.53
CA VAL A 9 33.22 20.22 -29.41
C VAL A 9 34.16 20.80 -30.49
N PRO A 10 35.02 20.06 -31.22
CA PRO A 10 35.91 18.92 -30.93
C PRO A 10 37.39 19.20 -31.36
N SER A 11 38.32 18.27 -31.13
CA SER A 11 39.50 18.08 -32.02
C SER A 11 40.12 16.69 -31.90
N GLU A 12 40.54 16.15 -33.04
CA GLU A 12 41.05 14.81 -33.38
C GLU A 12 42.46 14.49 -32.81
N ALA A 13 42.78 13.18 -32.64
CA ALA A 13 43.92 12.49 -33.31
C ALA A 13 44.34 11.15 -32.63
N GLU A 14 44.17 10.05 -33.39
CA GLU A 14 45.05 8.89 -33.69
C GLU A 14 45.75 7.95 -32.65
N SER A 15 45.84 6.69 -33.14
CA SER A 15 46.76 5.55 -32.85
C SER A 15 46.26 4.48 -31.84
N VAL A 16 45.79 3.29 -32.28
CA VAL A 16 46.47 2.08 -32.84
C VAL A 16 47.25 1.26 -31.79
N LEU A 17 46.67 0.14 -31.32
CA LEU A 17 47.27 -1.21 -31.10
C LEU A 17 46.32 -2.10 -30.28
N GLY A 18 46.12 -3.35 -30.73
CA GLY A 18 45.03 -4.25 -30.33
C GLY A 18 45.22 -5.02 -29.01
N PRO A 19 44.22 -5.84 -28.59
CA PRO A 19 44.28 -6.58 -27.34
C PRO A 19 44.86 -7.99 -27.49
N VAL A 20 45.80 -8.29 -26.61
CA VAL A 20 46.34 -9.62 -26.31
C VAL A 20 45.35 -10.37 -25.43
N VAL A 21 45.16 -11.66 -25.75
CA VAL A 21 44.31 -12.64 -25.08
C VAL A 21 44.84 -12.97 -23.68
N CYS A 22 43.97 -12.89 -22.65
CA CYS A 22 44.20 -13.54 -21.35
C CYS A 22 43.06 -14.53 -21.07
N PHE A 23 43.43 -15.81 -21.03
CA PHE A 23 42.62 -16.95 -20.62
C PHE A 23 42.80 -17.16 -19.11
N GLU A 24 41.72 -17.20 -18.32
CA GLU A 24 41.76 -17.85 -17.00
C GLU A 24 40.40 -18.42 -16.54
N ARG A 25 40.39 -19.75 -16.46
CA ARG A 25 39.67 -20.72 -15.62
C ARG A 25 38.22 -20.50 -15.12
N LEU A 26 37.41 -21.53 -15.45
CA LEU A 26 36.13 -21.94 -14.86
C LEU A 26 36.11 -22.00 -13.33
N HIS A 27 34.95 -21.62 -12.76
CA HIS A 27 34.32 -22.36 -11.66
C HIS A 27 32.80 -22.45 -11.89
N CYS A 28 32.29 -23.67 -11.80
CA CYS A 28 30.90 -24.05 -12.01
C CYS A 28 30.18 -24.13 -10.65
N VAL A 29 29.05 -23.44 -10.48
CA VAL A 29 28.04 -23.77 -9.46
C VAL A 29 26.66 -23.61 -10.11
N LYS A 30 25.89 -24.70 -10.07
CA LYS A 30 24.50 -24.79 -10.52
C LYS A 30 23.62 -24.08 -9.49
N ASP A 31 22.65 -23.29 -9.93
CA ASP A 31 21.32 -23.27 -9.32
C ASP A 31 20.27 -22.67 -10.27
N ASN A 32 19.12 -23.35 -10.30
CA ASN A 32 17.99 -23.16 -11.19
C ASN A 32 16.98 -22.23 -10.51
N GLN A 33 16.78 -20.99 -10.98
CA GLN A 33 15.56 -20.23 -10.73
C GLN A 33 15.17 -19.37 -11.94
N PHE A 34 13.90 -19.51 -12.32
CA PHE A 34 13.22 -18.79 -13.39
C PHE A 34 13.08 -17.30 -13.04
N GLY A 35 13.47 -16.41 -13.97
CA GLY A 35 13.23 -14.98 -13.90
C GLY A 35 13.21 -14.37 -15.30
N HIS A 36 12.19 -13.55 -15.58
CA HIS A 36 11.94 -12.88 -16.85
C HIS A 36 13.14 -12.06 -17.34
N PHE A 37 13.61 -12.36 -18.56
CA PHE A 37 14.58 -11.55 -19.28
C PHE A 37 13.97 -11.01 -20.58
N GLY A 38 14.18 -9.72 -20.81
CA GLY A 38 13.67 -8.97 -21.96
C GLY A 38 14.25 -9.44 -23.31
N PRO A 39 13.69 -8.92 -24.43
CA PRO A 39 13.92 -9.46 -25.78
C PRO A 39 15.37 -9.37 -26.28
N ASP A 40 16.26 -8.65 -25.59
CA ASP A 40 17.67 -8.51 -25.96
C ASP A 40 18.58 -9.64 -25.44
N GLU A 41 18.20 -10.36 -24.38
CA GLU A 41 19.02 -11.48 -23.87
C GLU A 41 18.70 -12.82 -24.54
N ALA A 42 17.47 -12.98 -25.04
CA ALA A 42 17.10 -14.09 -25.91
C ALA A 42 17.86 -14.04 -27.25
N ARG A 43 18.13 -12.84 -27.78
CA ARG A 43 18.99 -12.67 -28.97
C ARG A 43 20.42 -13.12 -28.70
N ARG A 44 21.00 -12.82 -27.53
CA ARG A 44 22.36 -13.26 -27.18
C ARG A 44 22.46 -14.77 -26.96
N ARG A 45 21.42 -15.42 -26.40
CA ARG A 45 21.38 -16.89 -26.28
C ARG A 45 21.06 -17.62 -27.59
N SER A 46 20.27 -17.04 -28.50
CA SER A 46 20.12 -17.60 -29.85
C SER A 46 21.39 -17.46 -30.68
N ILE A 47 22.15 -16.38 -30.51
CA ILE A 47 23.46 -16.23 -31.18
C ILE A 47 24.50 -17.21 -30.59
N MET A 48 24.42 -17.55 -29.29
CA MET A 48 25.30 -18.56 -28.67
C MET A 48 24.88 -20.02 -28.90
N ALA A 49 23.60 -20.30 -29.16
CA ALA A 49 23.13 -21.66 -29.48
C ALA A 49 23.30 -22.03 -30.97
N MET A 50 23.66 -21.05 -31.81
CA MET A 50 24.06 -21.26 -33.21
C MET A 50 25.55 -21.59 -33.37
N SER A 51 26.29 -21.83 -32.29
CA SER A 51 27.63 -22.42 -32.34
C SER A 51 27.56 -23.95 -32.33
N ILE A 52 26.65 -24.53 -33.11
CA ILE A 52 26.84 -25.88 -33.63
C ILE A 52 27.90 -25.69 -34.71
N SER A 53 29.15 -25.96 -34.29
CA SER A 53 30.36 -26.13 -35.09
C SER A 53 30.21 -25.83 -36.59
N GLU A 54 30.57 -24.60 -36.99
CA GLU A 54 30.88 -24.30 -38.40
C GLU A 54 31.84 -25.34 -38.99
N ALA A 55 32.71 -25.94 -38.17
CA ALA A 55 33.62 -27.01 -38.58
C ALA A 55 32.92 -28.34 -38.96
N ASP A 56 31.89 -28.77 -38.23
CA ASP A 56 31.23 -30.07 -38.50
C ASP A 56 30.28 -29.96 -39.71
N ILE A 57 29.68 -28.78 -39.93
CA ILE A 57 28.86 -28.51 -41.13
C ILE A 57 29.76 -28.38 -42.38
N PHE A 58 30.98 -27.84 -42.23
CA PHE A 58 31.95 -27.78 -43.32
C PHE A 58 32.52 -29.16 -43.67
N GLU A 59 32.74 -30.07 -42.72
CA GLU A 59 33.22 -31.43 -43.01
C GLU A 59 32.17 -32.26 -43.77
N ASP A 60 30.90 -32.27 -43.33
CA ASP A 60 29.82 -32.99 -44.03
C ASP A 60 29.56 -32.44 -45.45
N THR A 61 29.65 -31.12 -45.64
CA THR A 61 29.49 -30.50 -46.96
C THR A 61 30.69 -30.76 -47.87
N THR A 62 31.92 -30.87 -47.34
CA THR A 62 33.10 -31.17 -48.17
C THR A 62 33.08 -32.57 -48.79
N ASP A 63 32.56 -33.57 -48.09
CA ASP A 63 32.43 -34.94 -48.61
C ASP A 63 31.31 -35.05 -49.68
N GLU A 64 30.20 -34.33 -49.50
CA GLU A 64 29.16 -34.22 -50.54
C GLU A 64 29.67 -33.46 -51.78
N LEU A 65 30.38 -32.34 -51.60
CA LEU A 65 30.97 -31.54 -52.68
C LEU A 65 32.06 -32.30 -53.46
N ALA A 66 32.81 -33.19 -52.81
CA ALA A 66 33.83 -34.03 -53.43
C ALA A 66 33.24 -35.16 -54.30
N SER A 67 32.00 -35.58 -54.02
CA SER A 67 31.28 -36.62 -54.79
C SER A 67 30.52 -36.08 -56.01
N MET A 68 30.29 -34.77 -56.07
CA MET A 68 29.55 -34.10 -57.15
C MET A 68 30.44 -33.77 -58.35
N SER A 69 29.89 -33.85 -59.55
CA SER A 69 30.61 -33.41 -60.75
C SER A 69 30.77 -31.89 -60.75
N THR A 70 31.79 -31.37 -61.45
CA THR A 70 32.00 -29.91 -61.58
C THR A 70 30.78 -29.19 -62.16
N ASP A 71 30.01 -29.87 -63.00
CA ASP A 71 28.76 -29.34 -63.56
C ASP A 71 27.64 -29.25 -62.53
N ASP A 72 27.58 -30.18 -61.57
CA ASP A 72 26.58 -30.18 -60.51
C ASP A 72 26.88 -29.08 -59.47
N LEU A 73 28.15 -28.82 -59.18
CA LEU A 73 28.58 -27.69 -58.33
C LEU A 73 28.19 -26.33 -58.94
N ILE A 74 28.37 -26.17 -60.25
CA ILE A 74 27.97 -24.96 -60.98
C ILE A 74 26.44 -24.79 -61.00
N ARG A 75 25.68 -25.90 -61.05
CA ARG A 75 24.21 -25.85 -60.93
C ARG A 75 23.76 -25.48 -59.52
N ALA A 76 24.36 -26.06 -58.49
CA ALA A 76 24.07 -25.76 -57.10
C ALA A 76 24.39 -24.29 -56.75
N SER A 77 25.54 -23.77 -57.18
CA SER A 77 25.89 -22.36 -56.95
C SER A 77 24.89 -21.40 -57.61
N ARG A 78 24.45 -21.72 -58.84
CA ARG A 78 23.43 -20.93 -59.55
C ARG A 78 22.06 -20.98 -58.88
N LEU A 79 21.68 -22.12 -58.31
CA LEU A 79 20.44 -22.27 -57.55
C LEU A 79 20.50 -21.43 -56.27
N LEU A 80 21.60 -21.49 -55.52
CA LEU A 80 21.82 -20.68 -54.32
C LEU A 80 21.85 -19.17 -54.62
N ASP A 81 22.46 -18.75 -55.74
CA ASP A 81 22.42 -17.34 -56.17
C ASP A 81 20.99 -16.88 -56.53
N GLN A 82 20.18 -17.77 -57.12
CA GLN A 82 18.77 -17.51 -57.39
C GLN A 82 17.97 -17.42 -56.09
N GLU A 83 18.18 -18.34 -55.14
CA GLU A 83 17.56 -18.29 -53.81
C GLU A 83 17.95 -17.03 -53.04
N LEU A 84 19.24 -16.66 -53.02
CA LEU A 84 19.71 -15.42 -52.39
C LEU A 84 19.05 -14.19 -52.99
N ARG A 85 18.84 -14.18 -54.31
CA ARG A 85 18.14 -13.09 -54.98
C ARG A 85 16.67 -13.02 -54.57
N VAL A 86 15.98 -14.15 -54.54
CA VAL A 86 14.58 -14.24 -54.10
C VAL A 86 14.46 -13.80 -52.64
N LEU A 87 15.34 -14.28 -51.75
CA LEU A 87 15.35 -13.90 -50.33
C LEU A 87 15.64 -12.41 -50.11
N LYS A 88 16.54 -11.81 -50.90
CA LYS A 88 16.78 -10.37 -50.87
C LYS A 88 15.53 -9.59 -51.30
N GLU A 89 14.89 -10.00 -52.39
CA GLU A 89 13.64 -9.39 -52.86
C GLU A 89 12.53 -9.51 -51.80
N GLU A 90 12.36 -10.67 -51.18
CA GLU A 90 11.41 -10.87 -50.08
C GLU A 90 11.72 -10.03 -48.84
N THR A 91 13.00 -9.91 -48.46
CA THR A 91 13.43 -9.07 -47.33
C THR A 91 13.08 -7.61 -47.60
N THR A 92 13.32 -7.13 -48.82
CA THR A 92 12.95 -5.76 -49.19
C THR A 92 11.43 -5.55 -49.21
N ARG A 93 10.65 -6.53 -49.68
CA ARG A 93 9.18 -6.48 -49.64
C ARG A 93 8.67 -6.40 -48.20
N LEU A 94 9.14 -7.30 -47.33
CA LEU A 94 8.76 -7.33 -45.92
C LEU A 94 9.15 -6.04 -45.17
N SER A 95 10.29 -5.43 -45.52
CA SER A 95 10.70 -4.15 -44.96
C SER A 95 9.71 -3.04 -45.32
N LEU A 96 9.30 -2.96 -46.59
CA LEU A 96 8.33 -1.96 -47.05
C LEU A 96 6.95 -2.17 -46.41
N GLU A 97 6.51 -3.43 -46.28
CA GLU A 97 5.26 -3.76 -45.59
C GLU A 97 5.30 -3.37 -44.10
N LEU A 98 6.43 -3.63 -43.42
CA LEU A 98 6.64 -3.21 -42.03
C LEU A 98 6.53 -1.70 -41.86
N ASP A 99 7.15 -0.93 -42.75
CA ASP A 99 7.12 0.52 -42.67
C ASP A 99 5.72 1.08 -42.96
N ALA A 100 5.00 0.50 -43.93
CA ALA A 100 3.61 0.86 -44.19
C ALA A 100 2.67 0.58 -42.99
N VAL A 101 2.84 -0.56 -42.30
CA VAL A 101 2.07 -0.88 -41.08
C VAL A 101 2.45 0.06 -39.94
N ARG A 102 3.73 0.42 -39.81
CA ARG A 102 4.19 1.38 -38.79
C ARG A 102 3.61 2.77 -38.99
N GLU A 103 3.56 3.28 -40.22
CA GLU A 103 2.93 4.57 -40.52
C GLU A 103 1.44 4.56 -40.15
N LYS A 104 0.69 3.53 -40.59
CA LYS A 104 -0.72 3.37 -40.21
C LYS A 104 -0.92 3.32 -38.69
N THR A 105 -0.01 2.65 -37.98
CA THR A 105 -0.07 2.56 -36.51
C THR A 105 0.15 3.93 -35.86
N LYS A 106 1.11 4.72 -36.36
CA LYS A 106 1.36 6.09 -35.88
C LYS A 106 0.15 6.99 -36.13
N GLU A 107 -0.40 6.98 -37.35
CA GLU A 107 -1.60 7.75 -37.69
C GLU A 107 -2.79 7.39 -36.79
N ASN A 108 -3.00 6.10 -36.54
CA ASN A 108 -4.09 5.64 -35.66
C ASN A 108 -3.85 6.05 -34.20
N GLN A 109 -2.61 5.99 -33.72
CA GLN A 109 -2.27 6.48 -32.38
C GLN A 109 -2.51 7.98 -32.22
N GLU A 110 -2.19 8.78 -33.23
CA GLU A 110 -2.48 10.23 -33.22
C GLU A 110 -3.98 10.51 -33.18
N LYS A 111 -4.77 9.79 -33.98
CA LYS A 111 -6.25 9.86 -33.93
C LYS A 111 -6.80 9.49 -32.56
N ILE A 112 -6.26 8.44 -31.92
CA ILE A 112 -6.67 8.06 -30.56
C ILE A 112 -6.29 9.14 -29.55
N LYS A 113 -5.10 9.74 -29.65
CA LYS A 113 -4.66 10.83 -28.75
C LYS A 113 -5.57 12.06 -28.85
N LEU A 114 -5.99 12.43 -30.05
CA LEU A 114 -6.94 13.54 -30.26
C LEU A 114 -8.30 13.26 -29.60
N ASN A 115 -8.76 12.01 -29.66
CA ASN A 115 -9.99 11.60 -28.97
C ASN A 115 -9.80 11.44 -27.45
N LYS A 116 -8.58 11.15 -26.98
CA LYS A 116 -8.15 11.14 -25.58
C LYS A 116 -7.74 12.55 -25.08
N GLN A 117 -8.41 13.60 -25.55
CA GLN A 117 -8.23 14.92 -24.98
C GLN A 117 -9.11 15.10 -23.74
N LEU A 118 -8.52 15.64 -22.67
CA LEU A 118 -9.27 16.09 -21.51
C LEU A 118 -10.20 17.24 -21.94
N PRO A 119 -11.43 17.34 -21.42
CA PRO A 119 -11.96 16.68 -20.22
C PRO A 119 -12.83 15.43 -20.46
N TYR A 120 -12.63 14.38 -19.67
CA TYR A 120 -13.51 13.21 -19.64
C TYR A 120 -14.66 13.37 -18.62
N LEU A 121 -15.77 12.67 -18.87
CA LEU A 121 -16.83 12.44 -17.89
C LEU A 121 -16.50 11.15 -17.13
N VAL A 122 -16.70 11.14 -15.82
CA VAL A 122 -16.53 9.92 -15.02
C VAL A 122 -17.83 9.11 -15.05
N GLY A 123 -17.70 7.79 -15.16
CA GLY A 123 -18.82 6.86 -15.03
C GLY A 123 -18.42 5.60 -14.28
N ASN A 124 -19.41 4.91 -13.74
CA ASN A 124 -19.23 3.62 -13.10
C ASN A 124 -19.86 2.53 -13.97
N VAL A 125 -19.14 1.42 -14.12
CA VAL A 125 -19.68 0.21 -14.77
C VAL A 125 -20.72 -0.40 -13.83
N VAL A 126 -21.98 -0.52 -14.27
CA VAL A 126 -23.04 -1.14 -13.47
C VAL A 126 -23.04 -2.64 -13.70
N GLU A 127 -23.07 -3.04 -14.97
CA GLU A 127 -23.19 -4.42 -15.39
C GLU A 127 -22.55 -4.63 -16.75
N ILE A 128 -22.04 -5.84 -16.98
CA ILE A 128 -21.48 -6.29 -18.25
C ILE A 128 -22.40 -7.39 -18.74
N LEU A 129 -22.99 -7.19 -19.92
CA LEU A 129 -23.97 -8.08 -20.52
C LEU A 129 -23.33 -8.80 -21.70
N ASP A 130 -23.41 -10.12 -21.73
CA ASP A 130 -23.00 -10.90 -22.88
C ASP A 130 -24.23 -11.06 -23.80
N VAL A 131 -24.26 -10.32 -24.91
CA VAL A 131 -25.35 -10.44 -25.89
C VAL A 131 -24.97 -11.51 -26.90
N SER A 132 -25.54 -12.70 -26.72
CA SER A 132 -25.59 -13.73 -27.75
C SER A 132 -26.85 -13.53 -28.58
N PRO A 133 -26.76 -13.28 -29.90
CA PRO A 133 -27.91 -13.38 -30.78
C PRO A 133 -28.27 -14.87 -30.88
N GLU A 134 -29.21 -15.33 -30.04
CA GLU A 134 -29.94 -16.56 -30.28
C GLU A 134 -31.41 -16.22 -30.53
N ASP A 135 -31.82 -16.58 -31.74
CA ASP A 135 -33.17 -16.83 -32.22
C ASP A 135 -34.15 -15.66 -32.36
N GLU A 136 -33.89 -14.75 -33.30
CA GLU A 136 -34.91 -14.41 -34.30
C GLU A 136 -34.26 -14.32 -35.69
N ALA A 137 -34.66 -15.25 -36.57
CA ALA A 137 -34.28 -15.25 -37.96
C ALA A 137 -34.83 -13.99 -38.65
N GLU A 138 -33.92 -13.32 -39.34
CA GLU A 138 -34.08 -12.38 -40.46
C GLU A 138 -35.52 -12.13 -40.97
N GLU A 139 -35.93 -10.87 -41.03
CA GLU A 139 -36.79 -10.40 -42.13
C GLU A 139 -36.16 -9.17 -42.81
N ASP A 140 -35.98 -9.34 -44.12
CA ASP A 140 -35.53 -8.38 -45.12
C ASP A 140 -36.28 -7.03 -45.08
N GLY A 141 -35.56 -5.95 -45.36
CA GLY A 141 -36.16 -4.76 -45.99
C GLY A 141 -35.57 -3.40 -45.62
N ALA A 142 -34.84 -3.29 -44.51
CA ALA A 142 -34.10 -2.09 -44.13
C ALA A 142 -32.72 -2.52 -43.68
N ASN A 143 -31.66 -1.78 -44.05
CA ASN A 143 -30.28 -2.04 -43.64
C ASN A 143 -30.25 -2.54 -42.19
N VAL A 144 -29.97 -3.84 -42.00
CA VAL A 144 -29.83 -4.42 -40.68
C VAL A 144 -28.61 -3.76 -40.07
N ASP A 145 -28.81 -2.98 -39.01
CA ASP A 145 -27.71 -2.31 -38.31
C ASP A 145 -26.68 -3.37 -37.92
N LEU A 146 -25.41 -3.14 -38.28
CA LEU A 146 -24.29 -4.03 -37.95
C LEU A 146 -24.15 -4.28 -36.44
N ASP A 147 -24.82 -3.48 -35.61
CA ASP A 147 -24.87 -3.61 -34.15
C ASP A 147 -25.72 -4.80 -33.67
N SER A 148 -26.76 -5.22 -34.40
CA SER A 148 -27.58 -6.40 -34.03
C SER A 148 -26.88 -7.74 -34.31
N GLN A 149 -25.82 -7.74 -35.12
CA GLN A 149 -25.04 -8.93 -35.45
C GLN A 149 -23.79 -9.11 -34.60
N ARG A 150 -23.45 -8.15 -33.72
CA ARG A 150 -22.24 -8.22 -32.90
C ARG A 150 -22.44 -9.18 -31.74
N LYS A 151 -21.79 -10.34 -31.84
CA LYS A 151 -21.44 -11.16 -30.67
C LYS A 151 -20.38 -10.40 -29.87
N GLY A 152 -20.77 -9.86 -28.72
CA GLY A 152 -19.87 -9.05 -27.92
C GLY A 152 -20.39 -8.77 -26.52
N LYS A 153 -19.46 -8.41 -25.63
CA LYS A 153 -19.80 -7.90 -24.30
C LYS A 153 -20.27 -6.46 -24.44
N CYS A 154 -21.49 -6.19 -24.01
CA CYS A 154 -22.04 -4.86 -23.86
C CYS A 154 -21.85 -4.39 -22.41
N VAL A 155 -21.79 -3.08 -22.22
CA VAL A 155 -21.59 -2.49 -20.89
C VAL A 155 -22.67 -1.47 -20.58
N VAL A 156 -23.27 -1.60 -19.41
CA VAL A 156 -24.19 -0.59 -18.86
C VAL A 156 -23.37 0.34 -17.97
N LEU A 157 -23.30 1.61 -18.35
CA LEU A 157 -22.61 2.65 -17.60
C LEU A 157 -23.61 3.52 -16.85
N LYS A 158 -23.21 3.98 -15.67
CA LYS A 158 -23.87 5.07 -14.95
C LYS A 158 -22.91 6.22 -14.79
N THR A 159 -23.18 7.33 -15.47
CA THR A 159 -22.35 8.53 -15.41
C THR A 159 -22.52 9.29 -14.09
N SER A 160 -21.56 10.16 -13.76
CA SER A 160 -21.67 11.04 -12.58
C SER A 160 -22.90 11.97 -12.62
N THR A 161 -23.45 12.24 -13.81
CA THR A 161 -24.71 12.99 -14.00
C THR A 161 -25.96 12.14 -13.71
N ARG A 162 -25.78 10.91 -13.20
CA ARG A 162 -26.83 9.93 -12.85
C ARG A 162 -27.60 9.39 -14.06
N GLN A 163 -27.06 9.53 -15.28
CA GLN A 163 -27.64 8.94 -16.48
C GLN A 163 -27.12 7.52 -16.67
N THR A 164 -28.00 6.59 -16.98
CA THR A 164 -27.66 5.22 -17.35
C THR A 164 -27.61 5.09 -18.85
N ILE A 165 -26.48 4.65 -19.38
CA ILE A 165 -26.21 4.57 -20.82
C ILE A 165 -25.82 3.13 -21.14
N PHE A 166 -26.48 2.56 -22.14
CA PHE A 166 -26.13 1.26 -22.68
C PHE A 166 -25.14 1.45 -23.83
N LEU A 167 -23.97 0.83 -23.70
CA LEU A 167 -22.95 0.82 -24.74
C LEU A 167 -22.87 -0.58 -25.38
N PRO A 168 -23.23 -0.72 -26.67
CA PRO A 168 -22.98 -1.95 -27.41
C PRO A 168 -21.48 -2.14 -27.70
N VAL A 169 -20.71 -1.05 -27.76
CA VAL A 169 -19.26 -1.05 -27.97
C VAL A 169 -18.56 -0.43 -26.76
N VAL A 170 -17.76 -1.24 -26.07
CA VAL A 170 -17.07 -0.86 -24.82
C VAL A 170 -16.13 0.33 -25.03
N GLY A 171 -15.36 0.35 -26.13
CA GLY A 171 -14.48 1.46 -26.49
C GLY A 171 -13.01 1.03 -26.61
N LEU A 172 -12.12 1.77 -25.95
CA LEU A 172 -10.65 1.57 -26.02
C LEU A 172 -10.11 0.58 -24.97
N VAL A 173 -10.97 0.15 -24.04
CA VAL A 173 -10.61 -0.75 -22.93
C VAL A 173 -11.15 -2.15 -23.20
N ASP A 174 -10.38 -3.17 -22.82
CA ASP A 174 -10.79 -4.56 -22.96
C ASP A 174 -11.98 -4.90 -22.05
N PRO A 175 -13.06 -5.52 -22.56
CA PRO A 175 -14.22 -5.88 -21.75
C PRO A 175 -13.93 -6.88 -20.62
N ASN A 176 -12.84 -7.64 -20.73
CA ASN A 176 -12.47 -8.67 -19.75
C ASN A 176 -11.75 -8.12 -18.52
N THR A 177 -11.16 -6.93 -18.62
CA THR A 177 -10.49 -6.28 -17.48
C THR A 177 -11.48 -5.53 -16.59
N LEU A 178 -12.62 -5.12 -17.16
CA LEU A 178 -13.66 -4.40 -16.46
C LEU A 178 -14.44 -5.32 -15.52
N LYS A 179 -14.75 -4.80 -14.34
CA LYS A 179 -15.65 -5.41 -13.37
C LYS A 179 -16.82 -4.47 -13.05
N PRO A 180 -17.98 -5.03 -12.67
CA PRO A 180 -19.06 -4.23 -12.10
C PRO A 180 -18.55 -3.42 -10.89
N GLY A 181 -18.79 -2.12 -10.91
CA GLY A 181 -18.35 -1.17 -9.90
C GLY A 181 -17.08 -0.38 -10.24
N ASP A 182 -16.38 -0.72 -11.32
CA ASP A 182 -15.16 -0.01 -11.71
C ASP A 182 -15.46 1.41 -12.19
N LEU A 183 -14.55 2.32 -11.85
CA LEU A 183 -14.59 3.73 -12.24
C LEU A 183 -13.90 3.87 -13.61
N VAL A 184 -14.57 4.48 -14.58
CA VAL A 184 -14.06 4.61 -15.94
C VAL A 184 -14.18 6.04 -16.45
N GLY A 185 -13.20 6.43 -17.26
CA GLY A 185 -13.19 7.69 -18.00
C GLY A 185 -13.96 7.53 -19.30
N VAL A 186 -14.98 8.35 -19.48
CA VAL A 186 -15.95 8.30 -20.57
C VAL A 186 -15.90 9.60 -21.37
N ASN A 187 -16.04 9.52 -22.70
CA ASN A 187 -16.15 10.73 -23.52
C ASN A 187 -17.50 11.44 -23.27
N LYS A 188 -17.53 12.78 -23.25
CA LYS A 188 -18.75 13.56 -22.99
C LYS A 188 -19.79 13.44 -24.10
N ASP A 189 -19.34 13.34 -25.35
CA ASP A 189 -20.25 13.37 -26.50
C ASP A 189 -20.67 11.97 -26.96
N SER A 190 -19.71 11.06 -27.08
CA SER A 190 -19.95 9.69 -27.58
C SER A 190 -20.16 8.64 -26.50
N TYR A 191 -19.96 9.00 -25.24
CA TYR A 191 -20.04 8.10 -24.08
C TYR A 191 -19.18 6.83 -24.16
N LEU A 192 -18.20 6.76 -25.06
CA LEU A 192 -17.28 5.63 -25.16
C LEU A 192 -16.30 5.61 -23.98
N ILE A 193 -15.97 4.39 -23.49
CA ILE A 193 -14.96 4.21 -22.45
C ILE A 193 -13.57 4.43 -23.07
N LEU A 194 -12.82 5.37 -22.51
CA LEU A 194 -11.49 5.76 -22.98
C LEU A 194 -10.39 5.13 -22.14
N ASP A 195 -10.60 5.08 -20.83
CA ASP A 195 -9.62 4.58 -19.87
C ASP A 195 -10.29 4.08 -18.58
N THR A 196 -9.62 3.19 -17.87
CA THR A 196 -10.00 2.77 -16.52
C THR A 196 -9.35 3.68 -15.50
N LEU A 197 -10.15 4.26 -14.61
CA LEU A 197 -9.65 5.10 -13.53
C LEU A 197 -9.39 4.25 -12.28
N PRO A 198 -8.36 4.57 -11.49
CA PRO A 198 -8.16 3.90 -10.21
C PRO A 198 -9.36 4.14 -9.29
N SER A 199 -9.66 3.18 -8.41
CA SER A 199 -10.74 3.31 -7.45
C SER A 199 -10.55 4.56 -6.59
N GLU A 200 -11.58 5.41 -6.53
CA GLU A 200 -11.55 6.60 -5.69
C GLU A 200 -12.04 6.28 -4.28
N TYR A 201 -11.17 6.52 -3.30
CA TYR A 201 -11.53 6.57 -1.88
C TYR A 201 -11.97 7.96 -1.47
N ASP A 202 -12.83 8.02 -0.45
CA ASP A 202 -13.20 9.27 0.19
C ASP A 202 -11.95 10.06 0.63
N SER A 203 -11.95 11.37 0.41
CA SER A 203 -10.83 12.24 0.77
C SER A 203 -10.51 12.18 2.26
N ARG A 204 -11.52 11.91 3.10
CA ARG A 204 -11.37 11.72 4.55
C ARG A 204 -10.51 10.49 4.86
N VAL A 205 -10.64 9.41 4.09
CA VAL A 205 -9.86 8.18 4.29
C VAL A 205 -8.41 8.38 3.84
N LYS A 206 -8.17 9.13 2.75
CA LYS A 206 -6.81 9.51 2.35
C LYS A 206 -6.13 10.39 3.41
N ALA A 207 -6.88 11.24 4.10
CA ALA A 207 -6.35 12.04 5.22
C ALA A 207 -6.07 11.23 6.50
N MET A 208 -6.60 10.01 6.61
CA MET A 208 -6.33 9.10 7.74
C MET A 208 -5.01 8.33 7.56
N GLU A 209 -4.49 8.31 6.33
CA GLU A 209 -3.17 7.78 6.06
C GLU A 209 -2.12 8.69 6.68
N VAL A 210 -1.24 8.10 7.47
CA VAL A 210 -0.17 8.85 8.11
C VAL A 210 1.04 8.84 7.18
N ASP A 211 1.23 9.95 6.46
CA ASP A 211 2.38 10.15 5.57
C ASP A 211 3.71 10.27 6.35
N GLU A 212 3.67 10.73 7.60
CA GLU A 212 4.85 10.87 8.46
C GLU A 212 4.98 9.72 9.45
N LYS A 213 5.98 8.86 9.24
CA LYS A 213 6.31 7.77 10.19
C LYS A 213 6.53 8.35 11.60
N PRO A 214 5.80 7.89 12.63
CA PRO A 214 6.11 8.28 14.00
C PRO A 214 7.54 7.83 14.33
N THR A 215 8.34 8.70 14.95
CA THR A 215 9.75 8.43 15.30
C THR A 215 9.92 7.92 16.73
N GLU A 216 8.84 7.49 17.37
CA GLU A 216 8.84 7.05 18.77
C GLU A 216 9.35 5.61 18.86
N ASP A 217 10.37 5.37 19.67
CA ASP A 217 10.93 4.03 19.91
C ASP A 217 10.39 3.41 21.20
N TYR A 218 10.47 2.09 21.33
CA TYR A 218 10.15 1.39 22.58
C TYR A 218 11.01 1.86 23.77
N GLY A 219 12.20 2.41 23.49
CA GLY A 219 13.08 2.99 24.51
C GLY A 219 12.54 4.25 25.19
N ASP A 220 11.51 4.88 24.61
CA ASP A 220 10.81 6.04 25.17
C ASP A 220 9.59 5.62 26.02
N ILE A 221 9.28 4.33 26.10
CA ILE A 221 8.19 3.78 26.92
C ILE A 221 8.76 3.21 28.22
N GLY A 222 8.36 3.79 29.36
CA GLY A 222 8.83 3.37 30.68
C GLY A 222 7.89 2.37 31.36
N GLY A 223 8.41 1.23 31.79
CA GLY A 223 7.77 0.34 32.77
C GLY A 223 6.61 -0.53 32.25
N LEU A 224 6.45 -0.63 30.93
CA LEU A 224 5.42 -1.44 30.27
C LEU A 224 6.01 -2.62 29.49
N ASP A 225 7.10 -3.20 29.98
CA ASP A 225 7.90 -4.21 29.26
C ASP A 225 7.06 -5.46 28.91
N LYS A 226 6.16 -5.89 29.81
CA LYS A 226 5.25 -7.02 29.57
C LYS A 226 4.25 -6.73 28.45
N GLN A 227 3.65 -5.55 28.47
CA GLN A 227 2.67 -5.12 27.47
C GLN A 227 3.32 -4.92 26.10
N ILE A 228 4.56 -4.41 26.06
CA ILE A 228 5.34 -4.29 24.83
C ILE A 228 5.55 -5.67 24.20
N GLN A 229 5.99 -6.65 25.00
CA GLN A 229 6.21 -8.01 24.52
C GLN A 229 4.92 -8.64 23.98
N GLU A 230 3.79 -8.52 24.69
CA GLU A 230 2.51 -9.06 24.23
C GLU A 230 2.04 -8.43 22.92
N LEU A 231 2.27 -7.13 22.73
CA LEU A 231 1.94 -6.41 21.51
C LEU A 231 2.85 -6.82 20.34
N GLU A 232 4.16 -6.95 20.60
CA GLU A 232 5.17 -7.36 19.62
C GLU A 232 4.89 -8.77 19.10
N GLU A 233 4.59 -9.72 20.00
CA GLU A 233 4.20 -11.08 19.64
C GLU A 233 2.93 -11.13 18.79
N ALA A 234 1.97 -10.22 19.05
CA ALA A 234 0.70 -10.20 18.36
C ALA A 234 0.77 -9.54 16.97
N ILE A 235 1.62 -8.52 16.78
CA ILE A 235 1.62 -7.67 15.59
C ILE A 235 2.92 -7.80 14.78
N VAL A 236 4.07 -7.65 15.43
CA VAL A 236 5.38 -7.61 14.77
C VAL A 236 5.78 -9.00 14.31
N LEU A 237 5.65 -10.01 15.18
CA LEU A 237 6.05 -11.39 14.90
C LEU A 237 5.35 -11.98 13.66
N PRO A 238 4.02 -11.78 13.49
CA PRO A 238 3.33 -12.30 12.31
C PRO A 238 3.62 -11.52 11.02
N MET A 239 4.10 -10.28 11.10
CA MET A 239 4.51 -9.52 9.92
C MET A 239 5.90 -9.94 9.44
N THR A 240 6.84 -10.08 10.38
CA THR A 240 8.26 -10.39 10.12
C THR A 240 8.52 -11.87 9.88
N HIS A 241 7.85 -12.76 10.64
CA HIS A 241 8.16 -14.20 10.67
C HIS A 241 6.94 -15.08 10.36
N LYS A 242 6.31 -14.86 9.21
CA LYS A 242 5.13 -15.64 8.76
C LYS A 242 5.40 -17.15 8.67
N GLU A 243 6.60 -17.55 8.25
CA GLU A 243 7.01 -18.94 8.11
C GLU A 243 6.91 -19.72 9.43
N ARG A 244 7.22 -19.07 10.57
CA ARG A 244 7.11 -19.71 11.88
C ARG A 244 5.67 -20.09 12.20
N PHE A 245 4.70 -19.22 11.91
CA PHE A 245 3.28 -19.51 12.10
C PHE A 245 2.78 -20.63 11.18
N GLN A 246 3.23 -20.64 9.92
CA GLN A 246 2.89 -21.69 8.96
C GLN A 246 3.46 -23.06 9.37
N SER A 247 4.72 -23.10 9.81
CA SER A 247 5.37 -24.35 10.27
C SER A 247 4.70 -24.95 11.50
N LEU A 248 4.20 -24.09 12.39
CA LEU A 248 3.52 -24.49 13.62
C LEU A 248 2.03 -24.77 13.40
N GLY A 249 1.47 -24.39 12.25
CA GLY A 249 0.06 -24.60 11.89
C GLY A 249 -0.95 -23.75 12.68
N ILE A 250 -0.49 -22.67 13.32
CA ILE A 250 -1.34 -21.77 14.11
C ILE A 250 -1.70 -20.52 13.32
N ARG A 251 -2.92 -20.00 13.51
CA ARG A 251 -3.33 -18.71 12.94
C ARG A 251 -2.86 -17.57 13.85
N PRO A 252 -2.27 -16.50 13.31
CA PRO A 252 -1.89 -15.35 14.10
C PRO A 252 -3.13 -14.62 14.63
N PRO A 253 -3.01 -13.91 15.77
CA PRO A 253 -4.11 -13.10 16.30
C PRO A 253 -4.42 -11.93 15.36
N LYS A 254 -5.70 -11.65 15.14
CA LYS A 254 -6.15 -10.64 14.16
C LYS A 254 -6.06 -9.21 14.67
N GLY A 255 -6.40 -9.04 15.96
CA GLY A 255 -6.50 -7.71 16.56
C GLY A 255 -6.14 -7.70 18.03
N VAL A 256 -5.70 -6.53 18.47
CA VAL A 256 -5.30 -6.24 19.84
C VAL A 256 -6.15 -5.10 20.38
N LEU A 257 -6.69 -5.27 21.59
CA LEU A 257 -7.38 -4.23 22.34
C LEU A 257 -6.47 -3.74 23.48
N LEU A 258 -6.17 -2.45 23.47
CA LEU A 258 -5.48 -1.74 24.53
C LEU A 258 -6.52 -1.06 25.42
N TYR A 259 -6.58 -1.42 26.70
CA TYR A 259 -7.51 -0.81 27.64
C TYR A 259 -6.85 -0.45 28.97
N GLY A 260 -7.40 0.56 29.66
CA GLY A 260 -6.91 0.99 30.97
C GLY A 260 -7.24 2.46 31.26
N PRO A 261 -6.74 3.03 32.36
CA PRO A 261 -6.93 4.43 32.72
C PRO A 261 -6.38 5.39 31.65
N PRO A 262 -6.91 6.62 31.55
CA PRO A 262 -6.37 7.62 30.65
C PRO A 262 -4.97 8.07 31.09
N GLY A 263 -4.08 8.34 30.13
CA GLY A 263 -2.73 8.84 30.41
C GLY A 263 -1.68 7.78 30.78
N THR A 264 -1.97 6.49 30.54
CA THR A 264 -1.02 5.37 30.68
C THR A 264 -0.22 5.08 29.40
N GLY A 265 -0.40 5.86 28.33
CA GLY A 265 0.43 5.75 27.11
C GLY A 265 -0.09 4.80 26.04
N LYS A 266 -1.37 4.44 26.02
CA LYS A 266 -1.98 3.56 24.99
C LYS A 266 -1.71 4.03 23.56
N THR A 267 -1.98 5.31 23.27
CA THR A 267 -1.72 5.92 21.95
C THR A 267 -0.23 5.96 21.61
N LEU A 268 0.64 6.13 22.62
CA LEU A 268 2.09 6.16 22.44
C LEU A 268 2.62 4.76 22.08
N MET A 269 2.11 3.70 22.73
CA MET A 269 2.47 2.33 22.40
C MET A 269 2.08 1.95 20.96
N ALA A 270 0.91 2.37 20.50
CA ALA A 270 0.49 2.13 19.12
C ALA A 270 1.39 2.85 18.09
N ARG A 271 1.81 4.09 18.39
CA ARG A 271 2.74 4.84 17.54
C ARG A 271 4.13 4.21 17.50
N ALA A 272 4.65 3.77 18.64
CA ALA A 272 5.95 3.08 18.69
C ALA A 272 5.92 1.75 17.92
N CYS A 273 4.81 1.01 17.99
CA CYS A 273 4.63 -0.21 17.20
C CYS A 273 4.60 0.08 15.69
N ALA A 274 3.99 1.19 15.27
CA ALA A 274 3.96 1.61 13.88
C ALA A 274 5.34 2.03 13.37
N ALA A 275 6.13 2.73 14.20
CA ALA A 275 7.50 3.13 13.89
C ALA A 275 8.40 1.93 13.59
N GLN A 276 8.24 0.85 14.34
CA GLN A 276 9.13 -0.32 14.31
C GLN A 276 8.79 -1.34 13.21
N THR A 277 7.56 -1.32 12.67
CA THR A 277 7.10 -2.34 11.72
C THR A 277 7.27 -1.96 10.26
N ASP A 278 7.68 -0.73 9.95
CA ASP A 278 7.76 -0.18 8.58
C ASP A 278 6.50 -0.40 7.71
N ALA A 279 5.38 -0.74 8.34
CA ALA A 279 4.11 -1.03 7.69
C ALA A 279 3.30 0.25 7.49
N THR A 280 2.36 0.21 6.54
CA THR A 280 1.42 1.32 6.35
C THR A 280 0.61 1.51 7.63
N TYR A 281 0.60 2.70 8.19
CA TYR A 281 -0.14 3.01 9.42
C TYR A 281 -1.35 3.89 9.10
N LEU A 282 -2.54 3.33 9.31
CA LEU A 282 -3.81 4.02 9.13
C LEU A 282 -4.37 4.42 10.49
N LYS A 283 -4.46 5.73 10.75
CA LYS A 283 -4.97 6.26 12.02
C LYS A 283 -6.44 6.64 11.87
N LEU A 284 -7.29 5.98 12.63
CA LEU A 284 -8.72 6.22 12.68
C LEU A 284 -9.11 6.61 14.10
N ALA A 285 -9.85 7.71 14.26
CA ALA A 285 -10.45 8.06 15.54
C ALA A 285 -11.93 7.65 15.56
N GLY A 286 -12.38 7.00 16.64
CA GLY A 286 -13.76 6.55 16.81
C GLY A 286 -14.81 7.62 16.50
N PRO A 287 -14.68 8.86 17.03
CA PRO A 287 -15.62 9.94 16.72
C PRO A 287 -15.69 10.34 15.24
N GLN A 288 -14.62 10.13 14.44
CA GLN A 288 -14.63 10.45 13.01
C GLN A 288 -15.57 9.53 12.21
N LEU A 289 -15.90 8.35 12.74
CA LEU A 289 -16.81 7.42 12.11
C LEU A 289 -18.28 7.83 12.29
N VAL A 290 -18.57 8.71 13.25
CA VAL A 290 -19.92 9.20 13.50
C VAL A 290 -20.19 10.39 12.58
N GLN A 291 -21.11 10.22 11.63
CA GLN A 291 -21.44 11.21 10.62
C GLN A 291 -22.91 11.63 10.70
N MET A 292 -23.21 12.85 10.23
CA MET A 292 -24.59 13.38 10.19
C MET A 292 -25.48 12.64 9.18
N PHE A 293 -24.89 12.15 8.09
CA PHE A 293 -25.62 11.46 7.03
C PHE A 293 -25.67 9.95 7.28
N ILE A 294 -26.85 9.37 7.09
CA ILE A 294 -27.11 7.95 7.31
C ILE A 294 -26.29 7.11 6.32
N GLY A 295 -25.50 6.19 6.84
CA GLY A 295 -24.69 5.25 6.07
C GLY A 295 -23.31 5.77 5.64
N ASP A 296 -23.01 7.05 5.87
CA ASP A 296 -21.68 7.62 5.56
C ASP A 296 -20.60 7.02 6.46
N GLY A 297 -20.89 6.80 7.76
CA GLY A 297 -19.97 6.16 8.68
C GLY A 297 -19.62 4.73 8.23
N ALA A 298 -20.64 3.95 7.87
CA ALA A 298 -20.46 2.59 7.35
C ALA A 298 -19.68 2.57 6.01
N LYS A 299 -19.90 3.54 5.12
CA LYS A 299 -19.11 3.68 3.89
C LYS A 299 -17.64 3.97 4.21
N LEU A 300 -17.38 4.89 5.13
CA LEU A 300 -16.02 5.28 5.52
C LEU A 300 -15.24 4.10 6.11
N VAL A 301 -15.90 3.27 6.93
CA VAL A 301 -15.30 2.02 7.45
C VAL A 301 -14.90 1.09 6.31
N ARG A 302 -15.79 0.85 5.33
CA ARG A 302 -15.48 0.01 4.16
C ARG A 302 -14.30 0.54 3.35
N ASP A 303 -14.33 1.83 3.04
CA ASP A 303 -13.29 2.50 2.24
C ASP A 303 -11.93 2.44 2.96
N ALA A 304 -11.89 2.63 4.28
CA ALA A 304 -10.68 2.52 5.10
C ALA A 304 -10.06 1.11 5.05
N PHE A 305 -10.89 0.07 5.16
CA PHE A 305 -10.42 -1.31 5.07
C PHE A 305 -10.02 -1.72 3.65
N GLN A 306 -10.68 -1.18 2.62
CA GLN A 306 -10.29 -1.42 1.24
C GLN A 306 -8.95 -0.77 0.91
N LEU A 307 -8.73 0.47 1.36
CA LEU A 307 -7.42 1.13 1.27
C LEU A 307 -6.33 0.32 1.99
N ALA A 308 -6.62 -0.23 3.16
CA ALA A 308 -5.68 -1.08 3.90
C ALA A 308 -5.34 -2.38 3.15
N LYS A 309 -6.26 -2.94 2.36
CA LYS A 309 -6.00 -4.11 1.50
C LYS A 309 -5.07 -3.79 0.34
N GLU A 310 -5.24 -2.63 -0.29
CA GLU A 310 -4.35 -2.18 -1.35
C GLU A 310 -2.93 -1.90 -0.83
N LYS A 311 -2.83 -1.37 0.38
CA LYS A 311 -1.55 -0.99 1.03
C LYS A 311 -0.97 -2.04 1.97
N ALA A 312 -1.33 -3.31 1.78
CA ALA A 312 -0.84 -4.41 2.61
C ALA A 312 0.70 -4.59 2.45
N PRO A 313 1.47 -4.71 3.55
CA PRO A 313 1.07 -4.86 4.96
C PRO A 313 0.64 -3.55 5.64
N CYS A 314 -0.47 -3.58 6.37
CA CYS A 314 -1.08 -2.39 6.98
C CYS A 314 -1.54 -2.63 8.42
N ILE A 315 -1.38 -1.62 9.28
CA ILE A 315 -1.86 -1.58 10.66
C ILE A 315 -2.92 -0.47 10.75
N ILE A 316 -4.12 -0.85 11.17
CA ILE A 316 -5.24 0.08 11.42
C ILE A 316 -5.30 0.33 12.92
N PHE A 317 -5.08 1.56 13.34
CA PHE A 317 -5.23 2.00 14.71
C PHE A 317 -6.56 2.74 14.90
N ILE A 318 -7.42 2.21 15.76
CA ILE A 318 -8.70 2.80 16.14
C ILE A 318 -8.56 3.36 17.56
N ASP A 319 -8.47 4.68 17.69
CA ASP A 319 -8.50 5.35 19.00
C ASP A 319 -9.95 5.61 19.44
N GLU A 320 -10.20 5.67 20.74
CA GLU A 320 -11.53 5.95 21.32
C GLU A 320 -12.65 5.08 20.72
N VAL A 321 -12.42 3.76 20.65
CA VAL A 321 -13.41 2.81 20.10
C VAL A 321 -14.71 2.78 20.91
N ASP A 322 -14.71 3.29 22.13
CA ASP A 322 -15.90 3.50 22.96
C ASP A 322 -16.88 4.54 22.39
N ALA A 323 -16.45 5.42 21.48
CA ALA A 323 -17.35 6.34 20.79
C ALA A 323 -18.37 5.61 19.88
N ILE A 324 -17.98 4.45 19.33
CA ILE A 324 -18.82 3.64 18.43
C ILE A 324 -19.24 2.30 19.03
N GLY A 325 -18.50 1.81 20.03
CA GLY A 325 -18.62 0.46 20.57
C GLY A 325 -19.57 0.36 21.76
N THR A 326 -20.46 1.32 21.98
CA THR A 326 -21.35 1.31 23.14
C THR A 326 -22.31 0.13 23.10
N LYS A 327 -22.56 -0.48 24.26
CA LYS A 327 -23.59 -1.53 24.40
C LYS A 327 -24.92 -1.04 23.85
N ARG A 328 -25.62 -1.96 23.17
CA ARG A 328 -26.96 -1.72 22.63
C ARG A 328 -27.92 -1.44 23.78
N PHE A 329 -28.30 -0.19 23.92
CA PHE A 329 -29.50 0.18 24.66
C PHE A 329 -30.66 0.22 23.66
N ASP A 330 -31.82 -0.25 24.09
CA ASP A 330 -33.07 -0.19 23.31
C ASP A 330 -33.63 1.24 23.35
N SER A 331 -32.77 2.22 23.06
CA SER A 331 -33.14 3.63 22.97
C SER A 331 -33.73 3.91 21.59
N GLU A 332 -34.95 4.44 21.56
CA GLU A 332 -35.67 4.80 20.33
C GLU A 332 -35.10 6.04 19.62
N VAL A 333 -33.98 6.61 20.12
CA VAL A 333 -33.38 7.83 19.58
C VAL A 333 -32.63 7.52 18.29
N SER A 334 -32.97 8.24 17.21
CA SER A 334 -32.43 8.06 15.86
C SER A 334 -30.89 8.11 15.78
N GLY A 335 -30.23 8.91 16.64
CA GLY A 335 -28.78 9.07 16.66
C GLY A 335 -28.00 7.80 17.03
N ASP A 336 -28.49 7.04 18.02
CA ASP A 336 -27.81 5.82 18.49
C ASP A 336 -27.85 4.72 17.43
N ARG A 337 -28.91 4.68 16.61
CA ARG A 337 -29.08 3.69 15.54
C ARG A 337 -28.02 3.81 14.45
N GLU A 338 -27.59 5.03 14.11
CA GLU A 338 -26.55 5.24 13.10
C GLU A 338 -25.16 4.82 13.59
N VAL A 339 -24.85 5.13 14.87
CA VAL A 339 -23.61 4.68 15.51
C VAL A 339 -23.56 3.15 15.55
N GLN A 340 -24.67 2.50 15.95
CA GLN A 340 -24.79 1.05 15.96
C GLN A 340 -24.63 0.46 14.55
N ARG A 341 -25.19 1.08 13.51
CA ARG A 341 -25.03 0.64 12.12
C ARG A 341 -23.56 0.67 11.68
N THR A 342 -22.84 1.73 12.03
CA THR A 342 -21.41 1.87 11.72
C THR A 342 -20.57 0.85 12.49
N MET A 343 -20.92 0.59 13.75
CA MET A 343 -20.30 -0.47 14.56
C MET A 343 -20.52 -1.86 13.95
N LEU A 344 -21.74 -2.18 13.51
CA LEU A 344 -22.05 -3.46 12.87
C LEU A 344 -21.25 -3.65 11.58
N GLU A 345 -21.08 -2.59 10.79
CA GLU A 345 -20.23 -2.64 9.60
C GLU A 345 -18.77 -2.89 9.98
N LEU A 346 -18.24 -2.22 11.01
CA LEU A 346 -16.89 -2.49 11.53
C LEU A 346 -16.74 -3.95 11.96
N LEU A 347 -17.74 -4.51 12.66
CA LEU A 347 -17.75 -5.93 13.04
C LEU A 347 -17.73 -6.87 11.83
N ASN A 348 -18.52 -6.56 10.80
CA ASN A 348 -18.57 -7.34 9.57
C ASN A 348 -17.22 -7.30 8.83
N GLN A 349 -16.58 -6.13 8.76
CA GLN A 349 -15.25 -6.02 8.18
C GLN A 349 -14.23 -6.83 9.00
N LEU A 350 -14.24 -6.69 10.34
CA LEU A 350 -13.36 -7.44 11.25
C LEU A 350 -13.47 -8.97 11.11
N ASP A 351 -14.69 -9.50 10.97
CA ASP A 351 -14.92 -10.93 10.75
C ASP A 351 -14.58 -11.36 9.31
N GLY A 352 -14.86 -10.49 8.34
CA GLY A 352 -14.60 -10.68 6.91
C GLY A 352 -13.12 -10.86 6.56
N PHE A 353 -12.19 -10.46 7.45
CA PHE A 353 -10.73 -10.68 7.30
C PHE A 353 -10.27 -12.13 7.36
N SER A 354 -11.19 -13.10 7.39
CA SER A 354 -10.86 -14.53 7.43
C SER A 354 -10.03 -15.04 6.23
N SER A 355 -9.59 -14.17 5.32
CA SER A 355 -8.81 -14.48 4.13
C SER A 355 -7.53 -13.63 3.93
N ASP A 356 -7.27 -12.55 4.68
CA ASP A 356 -6.08 -11.70 4.45
C ASP A 356 -5.28 -11.44 5.74
N ASP A 357 -4.27 -12.29 5.99
CA ASP A 357 -3.43 -12.29 7.20
C ASP A 357 -2.52 -11.05 7.36
N ARG A 358 -2.54 -10.16 6.37
CA ARG A 358 -1.62 -9.02 6.19
C ARG A 358 -2.11 -7.69 6.78
N ILE A 359 -3.34 -7.64 7.28
CA ILE A 359 -3.91 -6.46 7.94
C ILE A 359 -4.07 -6.75 9.42
N ARG A 360 -3.67 -5.80 10.27
CA ARG A 360 -3.85 -5.90 11.73
C ARG A 360 -4.56 -4.70 12.29
N VAL A 361 -5.35 -4.95 13.32
CA VAL A 361 -6.16 -3.92 13.97
C VAL A 361 -5.72 -3.75 15.42
N ILE A 362 -5.41 -2.51 15.79
CA ILE A 362 -5.16 -2.09 17.16
C ILE A 362 -6.32 -1.18 17.56
N ALA A 363 -7.07 -1.56 18.59
CA ALA A 363 -8.11 -0.71 19.15
C ALA A 363 -7.67 -0.21 20.53
N ALA A 364 -7.90 1.06 20.84
CA ALA A 364 -7.65 1.64 22.15
C ALA A 364 -8.95 2.14 22.78
N THR A 365 -9.15 1.86 24.06
CA THR A 365 -10.26 2.38 24.87
C THR A 365 -9.80 2.77 26.26
N ASN A 366 -10.47 3.76 26.84
CA ASN A 366 -10.32 4.07 28.27
C ASN A 366 -11.33 3.29 29.13
N ARG A 367 -12.43 2.82 28.52
CA ARG A 367 -13.60 2.28 29.21
C ARG A 367 -14.05 0.96 28.59
N ALA A 368 -13.39 -0.13 28.99
CA ALA A 368 -13.73 -1.48 28.53
C ALA A 368 -15.10 -1.97 29.04
N ASP A 369 -15.66 -1.35 30.07
CA ASP A 369 -16.96 -1.67 30.68
C ASP A 369 -18.15 -1.37 29.76
N ILE A 370 -18.05 -0.31 28.95
CA ILE A 370 -19.14 0.13 28.05
C ILE A 370 -19.15 -0.65 26.73
N LEU A 371 -18.04 -1.29 26.37
CA LEU A 371 -17.90 -1.93 25.07
C LEU A 371 -18.89 -3.10 24.87
N ASP A 372 -19.43 -3.21 23.66
CA ASP A 372 -20.26 -4.34 23.25
C ASP A 372 -19.45 -5.65 23.35
N PRO A 373 -19.94 -6.68 24.08
CA PRO A 373 -19.33 -8.00 24.12
C PRO A 373 -19.06 -8.61 22.73
N ALA A 374 -19.79 -8.19 21.70
CA ALA A 374 -19.55 -8.59 20.32
C ALA A 374 -18.14 -8.20 19.84
N LEU A 375 -17.63 -7.01 20.18
CA LEU A 375 -16.26 -6.60 19.83
C LEU A 375 -15.21 -7.44 20.58
N MET A 376 -15.54 -7.86 21.80
CA MET A 376 -14.65 -8.59 22.71
C MET A 376 -14.56 -10.10 22.44
N ARG A 377 -15.28 -10.61 21.45
CA ARG A 377 -15.31 -12.03 21.09
C ARG A 377 -14.02 -12.42 20.36
N SER A 378 -13.52 -13.62 20.64
CA SER A 378 -12.41 -14.25 19.92
C SER A 378 -12.73 -14.35 18.42
N GLY A 379 -11.75 -14.03 17.58
CA GLY A 379 -11.89 -13.91 16.12
C GLY A 379 -11.92 -12.46 15.62
N ARG A 380 -11.93 -11.48 16.53
CA ARG A 380 -11.91 -10.03 16.27
C ARG A 380 -10.75 -9.39 17.05
N LEU A 381 -10.99 -9.09 18.31
CA LEU A 381 -10.00 -8.57 19.26
C LEU A 381 -9.54 -9.72 20.16
N ASP A 382 -8.54 -10.46 19.67
CA ASP A 382 -8.07 -11.70 20.30
C ASP A 382 -7.24 -11.42 21.55
N ARG A 383 -6.31 -10.47 21.47
CA ARG A 383 -5.44 -10.08 22.58
C ARG A 383 -6.00 -8.85 23.28
N LYS A 384 -6.09 -8.91 24.60
CA LYS A 384 -6.60 -7.84 25.46
C LYS A 384 -5.47 -7.47 26.41
N ILE A 385 -4.87 -6.31 26.18
CA ILE A 385 -3.72 -5.82 26.94
C ILE A 385 -4.20 -4.73 27.88
N GLU A 386 -4.05 -4.99 29.17
CA GLU A 386 -4.37 -4.04 30.22
C GLU A 386 -3.17 -3.15 30.54
N PHE A 387 -3.45 -1.85 30.66
CA PHE A 387 -2.47 -0.84 31.08
C PHE A 387 -2.75 -0.48 32.54
N PRO A 388 -1.98 -1.02 33.49
CA PRO A 388 -2.10 -0.64 34.89
C PRO A 388 -1.53 0.76 35.12
N HIS A 389 -1.77 1.31 36.32
CA HIS A 389 -1.02 2.46 36.80
C HIS A 389 0.48 2.11 36.96
N PRO A 390 1.40 3.05 36.72
CA PRO A 390 2.83 2.78 36.79
C PRO A 390 3.27 2.48 38.24
N THR A 391 4.05 1.41 38.40
CA THR A 391 4.76 1.06 39.65
C THR A 391 5.80 2.12 40.00
N GLU A 392 6.30 2.13 41.23
CA GLU A 392 7.35 3.07 41.69
C GLU A 392 8.57 3.08 40.73
N GLU A 393 9.07 1.90 40.37
CA GLU A 393 10.17 1.75 39.41
C GLU A 393 9.82 2.31 38.01
N ALA A 394 8.59 2.05 37.54
CA ALA A 394 8.10 2.59 36.27
C ALA A 394 8.03 4.12 36.30
N ARG A 395 7.60 4.72 37.42
CA ARG A 395 7.54 6.17 37.58
C ARG A 395 8.93 6.80 37.51
N ALA A 396 9.91 6.22 38.22
CA ALA A 396 11.31 6.66 38.15
C ALA A 396 11.82 6.64 36.70
N ARG A 397 11.56 5.54 35.98
CA ARG A 397 11.97 5.39 34.57
C ARG A 397 11.29 6.39 33.64
N ILE A 398 10.00 6.67 33.82
CA ILE A 398 9.24 7.66 33.03
C ILE A 398 9.81 9.08 33.26
N LEU A 399 10.07 9.46 34.51
CA LEU A 399 10.69 10.74 34.84
C LEU A 399 12.09 10.86 34.21
N GLN A 400 12.87 9.78 34.24
CA GLN A 400 14.18 9.72 33.62
C GLN A 400 14.12 9.90 32.09
N ILE A 401 13.17 9.23 31.41
CA ILE A 401 13.01 9.35 29.95
C ILE A 401 12.66 10.79 29.56
N HIS A 402 11.70 11.41 30.25
CA HIS A 402 11.27 12.77 29.93
C HIS A 402 12.31 13.84 30.30
N SER A 403 13.18 13.57 31.28
CA SER A 403 14.29 14.46 31.64
C SER A 403 15.50 14.37 30.71
N ARG A 404 15.62 13.35 29.84
CA ARG A 404 16.75 13.22 28.89
C ARG A 404 16.96 14.43 27.98
N LYS A 405 15.88 15.16 27.66
CA LYS A 405 15.91 16.36 26.80
C LYS A 405 16.22 17.65 27.57
N MET A 406 16.23 17.58 28.90
CA MET A 406 16.43 18.73 29.79
C MET A 406 17.83 18.71 30.40
N ASN A 407 18.36 19.87 30.74
CA ASN A 407 19.62 19.96 31.48
C ASN A 407 19.34 19.78 32.98
N VAL A 408 19.46 18.54 33.46
CA VAL A 408 19.19 18.16 34.84
C VAL A 408 20.50 17.97 35.60
N ARG A 409 20.57 18.51 36.81
CA ARG A 409 21.74 18.36 37.67
C ARG A 409 21.88 16.90 38.15
N GLN A 410 23.12 16.44 38.33
CA GLN A 410 23.42 15.06 38.73
C GLN A 410 22.97 14.72 40.17
N ASP A 411 22.56 15.70 40.96
CA ASP A 411 22.07 15.53 42.33
C ASP A 411 20.61 15.05 42.39
N VAL A 412 19.91 14.97 41.25
CA VAL A 412 18.50 14.59 41.20
C VAL A 412 18.34 13.08 41.36
N ASN A 413 17.75 12.67 42.48
CA ASN A 413 17.37 11.29 42.73
C ASN A 413 15.95 10.98 42.22
N PHE A 414 15.84 10.26 41.10
CA PHE A 414 14.55 9.89 40.53
C PHE A 414 13.79 8.82 41.34
N GLU A 415 14.47 8.00 42.14
CA GLU A 415 13.82 7.02 43.01
C GLU A 415 13.06 7.71 44.14
N GLU A 416 13.64 8.77 44.70
CA GLU A 416 12.99 9.60 45.72
C GLU A 416 11.75 10.31 45.15
N LEU A 417 11.89 10.92 43.97
CA LEU A 417 10.76 11.57 43.27
C LEU A 417 9.64 10.56 42.94
N ALA A 418 9.98 9.32 42.61
CA ALA A 418 9.02 8.26 42.34
C ALA A 418 8.21 7.87 43.58
N ARG A 419 8.82 7.90 44.77
CA ARG A 419 8.13 7.70 46.05
C ARG A 419 7.19 8.83 46.42
N SER A 420 7.51 10.06 46.04
CA SER A 420 6.65 11.23 46.30
C SER A 420 5.48 11.37 45.31
N THR A 421 5.47 10.59 44.23
CA THR A 421 4.48 10.66 43.13
C THR A 421 3.47 9.51 43.17
N ASP A 422 2.83 9.30 44.32
CA ASP A 422 1.80 8.27 44.47
C ASP A 422 0.56 8.53 43.59
N ASP A 423 0.06 7.48 42.95
CA ASP A 423 -1.09 7.50 42.02
C ASP A 423 -0.92 8.45 40.81
N PHE A 424 0.32 8.68 40.36
CA PHE A 424 0.58 9.47 39.17
C PHE A 424 0.48 8.64 37.90
N ASN A 425 -0.17 9.20 36.88
CA ASN A 425 -0.25 8.62 35.54
C ASN A 425 0.99 9.05 34.73
N GLY A 426 1.34 8.33 33.66
CA GLY A 426 2.47 8.70 32.79
C GLY A 426 2.37 10.13 32.24
N ALA A 427 1.16 10.58 31.90
CA ALA A 427 0.92 11.96 31.48
C ALA A 427 1.20 13.00 32.59
N GLN A 428 0.93 12.66 33.85
CA GLN A 428 1.19 13.54 34.99
C GLN A 428 2.68 13.60 35.31
N LEU A 429 3.40 12.48 35.23
CA LEU A 429 4.86 12.46 35.38
C LEU A 429 5.54 13.31 34.30
N LYS A 430 5.06 13.24 33.06
CA LYS A 430 5.50 14.15 32.00
C LYS A 430 5.24 15.61 32.37
N ALA A 431 4.06 15.92 32.92
CA ALA A 431 3.73 17.28 33.36
C ALA A 431 4.65 17.76 34.49
N VAL A 432 5.03 16.90 35.44
CA VAL A 432 6.00 17.23 36.50
C VAL A 432 7.33 17.68 35.90
N CYS A 433 7.88 16.97 34.91
CA CYS A 433 9.12 17.37 34.26
C CYS A 433 8.99 18.76 33.58
N VAL A 434 7.85 19.02 32.94
CA VAL A 434 7.58 20.31 32.28
C VAL A 434 7.49 21.45 33.31
N GLU A 435 6.76 21.25 34.41
CA GLU A 435 6.62 22.26 35.47
C GLU A 435 7.96 22.52 36.18
N ALA A 436 8.77 21.47 36.43
CA ALA A 436 10.11 21.63 36.99
C ALA A 436 11.01 22.48 36.08
N GLY A 437 10.94 22.27 34.76
CA GLY A 437 11.65 23.12 33.78
C GLY A 437 11.15 24.57 33.78
N MET A 438 9.84 24.80 33.92
CA MET A 438 9.27 26.15 34.00
C MET A 438 9.67 26.88 35.30
N LEU A 439 9.79 26.16 36.42
CA LEU A 439 10.27 26.71 37.69
C LEU A 439 11.75 27.09 37.59
N ALA A 440 12.57 26.22 37.02
CA ALA A 440 13.98 26.51 36.76
C ALA A 440 14.16 27.75 35.85
N LEU A 441 13.28 27.91 34.86
CA LEU A 441 13.27 29.09 34.00
C LEU A 441 12.85 30.36 34.76
N ARG A 442 11.88 30.27 35.68
CA ARG A 442 11.42 31.42 36.48
C ARG A 442 12.50 31.99 37.41
N ARG A 443 13.45 31.15 37.83
CA ARG A 443 14.62 31.56 38.63
C ARG A 443 15.84 31.94 37.77
N ASP A 444 15.68 32.02 36.45
CA ASP A 444 16.76 32.28 35.47
C ASP A 444 17.94 31.29 35.59
N ALA A 445 17.68 30.02 35.93
CA ALA A 445 18.70 28.98 35.99
C ALA A 445 18.76 28.13 34.71
N ASN A 446 19.96 27.67 34.36
CA ASN A 446 20.20 26.82 33.20
C ASN A 446 20.13 25.31 33.50
N GLU A 447 20.00 24.94 34.76
CA GLU A 447 19.93 23.56 35.25
C GLU A 447 18.69 23.40 36.13
N VAL A 448 18.06 22.23 36.07
CA VAL A 448 16.95 21.84 36.95
C VAL A 448 17.51 21.12 38.18
N THR A 449 17.10 21.54 39.37
CA THR A 449 17.52 20.95 40.66
C THR A 449 16.44 20.04 41.21
N HIS A 450 16.78 19.24 42.22
CA HIS A 450 15.84 18.34 42.89
C HIS A 450 14.64 19.10 43.51
N GLU A 451 14.88 20.30 44.04
CA GLU A 451 13.84 21.16 44.62
C GLU A 451 12.78 21.57 43.58
N ASP A 452 13.18 21.87 42.33
CA ASP A 452 12.23 22.24 41.27
C ASP A 452 11.28 21.07 40.93
N PHE A 453 11.78 19.83 40.97
CA PHE A 453 10.95 18.64 40.79
C PHE A 453 9.95 18.47 41.94
N ASN A 454 10.38 18.68 43.19
CA ASN A 454 9.50 18.61 44.35
C ASN A 454 8.40 19.68 44.29
N GLU A 455 8.75 20.93 43.95
CA GLU A 455 7.76 21.99 43.74
C GLU A 455 6.83 21.69 42.55
N GLY A 456 7.37 21.13 41.47
CA GLY A 456 6.59 20.67 40.31
C GLY A 456 5.56 19.62 40.68
N ILE A 457 5.93 18.63 41.51
CA ILE A 457 4.99 17.62 42.03
C ILE A 457 3.86 18.30 42.80
N ILE A 458 4.19 19.22 43.72
CA ILE A 458 3.19 19.94 44.52
C ILE A 458 2.23 20.71 43.62
N GLN A 459 2.72 21.39 42.58
CA GLN A 459 1.86 22.13 41.64
C GLN A 459 0.93 21.21 40.84
N VAL A 460 1.43 20.08 40.35
CA VAL A 460 0.60 19.10 39.62
C VAL A 460 -0.45 18.49 40.55
N GLN A 461 -0.12 18.20 41.81
CA GLN A 461 -1.08 17.74 42.82
C GLN A 461 -2.10 18.84 43.17
N ALA A 462 -1.69 20.10 43.28
CA ALA A 462 -2.57 21.22 43.59
C ALA A 462 -3.60 21.43 42.49
N LYS A 463 -3.19 21.31 41.21
CA LYS A 463 -4.12 21.34 40.06
C LYS A 463 -5.19 20.25 40.15
N LYS A 464 -4.86 19.05 40.67
CA LYS A 464 -5.81 17.95 40.92
C LYS A 464 -6.79 18.26 42.06
N LYS A 465 -6.37 18.99 43.10
CA LYS A 465 -7.22 19.35 44.26
C LYS A 465 -8.10 20.57 43.99
N ALA A 466 -7.65 21.52 43.17
CA ALA A 466 -8.42 22.73 42.84
C ALA A 466 -9.78 22.41 42.17
N SER A 467 -9.89 21.30 41.44
CA SER A 467 -11.15 20.81 40.86
C SER A 467 -12.16 20.26 41.88
N LEU A 468 -11.79 20.07 43.14
CA LEU A 468 -12.61 19.40 44.17
C LEU A 468 -13.08 20.31 45.32
N ASN A 469 -12.62 21.56 45.43
CA ASN A 469 -12.85 22.41 46.61
C ASN A 469 -14.06 23.37 46.52
N TYR A 470 -15.02 23.15 45.64
CA TYR A 470 -16.20 24.03 45.49
C TYR A 470 -17.49 23.56 46.16
N TYR A 471 -17.45 22.50 46.98
CA TYR A 471 -18.58 22.11 47.80
C TYR A 471 -18.18 22.15 49.28
N ALA A 472 -18.60 23.22 49.94
CA ALA A 472 -18.68 23.35 51.40
C ALA A 472 -20.16 23.50 51.79
#